data_AF-A0AAW2WEG8-F1
#
_entry.id   AF-A0AAW2WEG8-F1
#
_cell.length_a   1.000
_cell.length_b   1.000
_cell.length_c   1.000
_cell.angle_alpha   90.00
_cell.angle_beta   90.00
_cell.angle_gamma   90.00
#
_symmetry.space_group_name_H-M   'P 1'
#
loop_
_entity.id
_entity.type
_entity.pdbx_description
1 polymer ?
#
loop_
_entity_poly.entity_id
_entity_poly.type
_entity_poly.pdbx_seq_one_letter_code
_entity_poly.pdbx_strand_id
1 'polypeptide(L)' 'MSDIPYASVVGSIQYVVQCTQPDVAYALSMTNRYQACAGEVHWSAVKTILKYLKRTKDMFLIYGNGELILEGYNDASF' A
#
# COMPACT_ATOMS: atom_id res chain seq x y z
N MET A 1 -17.02 12.80 -11.86
CA MET A 1 -16.46 11.76 -10.96
C MET A 1 -17.24 10.46 -10.92
N SER A 2 -18.48 10.41 -11.41
CA SER A 2 -19.32 9.19 -11.43
C SER A 2 -18.70 7.97 -12.12
N ASP A 3 -17.67 8.17 -12.95
CA ASP A 3 -16.99 7.11 -13.70
C ASP A 3 -15.63 6.69 -13.12
N ILE A 4 -15.19 7.31 -12.03
CA ILE A 4 -13.87 7.01 -11.43
C ILE A 4 -14.06 5.95 -10.35
N PRO A 5 -13.45 4.76 -10.46
CA PRO A 5 -13.64 3.67 -9.50
C PRO A 5 -12.84 3.89 -8.21
N TYR A 6 -13.09 5.00 -7.52
CA TYR A 6 -12.31 5.45 -6.35
C TYR A 6 -12.25 4.39 -5.25
N ALA A 7 -13.40 3.85 -4.85
CA ALA A 7 -13.47 2.84 -3.78
C ALA A 7 -12.72 1.55 -4.15
N SER A 8 -12.79 1.13 -5.42
CA SER A 8 -12.06 -0.05 -5.90
C SER A 8 -10.55 0.17 -5.82
N VAL A 9 -10.07 1.33 -6.27
CA VAL A 9 -8.64 1.69 -6.21
C VAL A 9 -8.14 1.78 -4.77
N VAL A 10 -8.89 2.42 -3.88
CA VAL A 10 -8.56 2.50 -2.45
C VAL A 10 -8.50 1.10 -1.83
N GLY A 11 -9.43 0.20 -2.19
CA GLY A 11 -9.39 -1.20 -1.77
C GLY A 11 -8.15 -1.95 -2.26
N SER A 12 -7.74 -1.73 -3.51
CA SER A 12 -6.49 -2.31 -4.02
C SER A 12 -5.26 -1.78 -3.29
N ILE A 13 -5.22 -0.49 -2.94
CA ILE A 13 -4.12 0.10 -2.17
C ILE A 13 -4.10 -0.47 -0.75
N GLN A 14 -5.25 -0.71 -0.12
CA GLN A 14 -5.35 -1.36 1.19
C GLN A 14 -4.69 -2.74 1.20
N TYR A 15 -4.89 -3.53 0.15
CA TYR A 15 -4.22 -4.82 0.00
C TYR A 15 -2.69 -4.67 -0.05
N VAL A 16 -2.18 -3.74 -0.86
CA VAL A 16 -0.74 -3.48 -0.98
C VAL A 16 -0.13 -3.04 0.36
N VAL A 17 -0.81 -2.14 1.09
CA VAL A 17 -0.39 -1.68 2.41
C VAL A 17 -0.27 -2.83 3.40
N GLN A 18 -1.20 -3.78 3.35
CA GLN A 18 -1.23 -4.89 4.31
C GLN A 18 -0.19 -5.97 4.01
N CYS A 19 0.22 -6.14 2.75
CA CYS A 19 1.15 -7.20 2.35
C CYS A 19 2.61 -6.75 2.26
N THR A 20 2.88 -5.63 1.59
CA THR A 20 4.25 -5.32 1.14
C THR A 20 4.70 -3.90 1.45
N GLN A 21 3.75 -2.96 1.64
CA GLN A 21 4.10 -1.54 1.65
C GLN A 21 3.37 -0.75 2.76
N PRO A 22 3.64 -1.06 4.05
CA PRO A 22 2.95 -0.46 5.19
C PRO A 22 3.25 1.03 5.39
N ASP A 23 4.33 1.55 4.80
CA ASP A 23 4.70 2.97 4.78
C ASP A 23 3.63 3.88 4.13
N VAL A 24 2.77 3.32 3.27
CA VAL A 24 1.67 4.04 2.62
C VAL A 24 0.39 4.09 3.48
N ALA A 25 0.35 3.36 4.61
CA ALA A 25 -0.85 3.23 5.45
C ALA A 25 -1.46 4.57 5.88
N TYR A 26 -0.62 5.54 6.22
CA TYR A 26 -1.09 6.86 6.62
C TYR A 26 -1.80 7.58 5.47
N ALA A 27 -1.18 7.63 4.28
CA ALA A 27 -1.76 8.27 3.11
C ALA A 27 -3.09 7.60 2.72
N LEU A 28 -3.13 6.26 2.79
CA LEU A 28 -4.36 5.50 2.56
C LEU A 28 -5.46 5.87 3.57
N SER A 29 -5.14 5.92 4.87
CA SER A 29 -6.11 6.25 5.92
C SER A 29 -6.77 7.62 5.70
N MET A 30 -6.03 8.58 5.14
CA MET A 30 -6.54 9.90 4.81
C MET A 30 -7.48 9.87 3.60
N THR A 31 -7.13 9.11 2.55
CA THR A 31 -7.97 8.95 1.36
C THR A 31 -9.25 8.14 1.61
N ASN A 32 -9.23 7.20 2.56
CA ASN A 32 -10.37 6.32 2.87
C ASN A 32 -11.56 7.10 3.46
N ARG A 33 -11.31 8.23 4.14
CA ARG A 33 -12.34 9.08 4.73
C ARG A 33 -13.33 9.68 3.71
N TYR A 34 -12.90 9.76 2.45
CA TYR A 34 -13.66 10.42 1.39
C TYR A 34 -14.25 9.42 0.38
N GLN A 35 -14.41 8.15 0.76
CA GLN A 35 -14.89 7.10 -0.15
C GLN A 35 -16.29 7.37 -0.72
N ALA A 36 -17.17 8.01 0.05
CA ALA A 36 -18.54 8.34 -0.38
C ALA A 36 -18.66 9.67 -1.14
N CYS A 37 -17.69 10.58 -0.98
CA CYS A 37 -17.72 11.93 -1.54
C CYS A 37 -16.33 12.36 -2.06
N ALA A 38 -15.70 11.48 -2.83
CA ALA A 38 -14.38 11.77 -3.40
C ALA A 38 -14.47 12.99 -4.33
N GLY A 39 -13.51 13.90 -4.20
CA GLY A 39 -13.32 15.09 -5.04
C GLY A 39 -12.06 14.98 -5.91
N GLU A 40 -11.78 15.98 -6.76
CA GLU A 40 -10.63 15.97 -7.66
C GLU A 40 -9.32 15.95 -6.85
N VAL A 41 -9.31 16.68 -5.73
CA VAL A 41 -8.19 16.72 -4.80
C VAL A 41 -7.92 15.34 -4.22
N HIS A 42 -8.96 14.60 -3.83
CA HIS A 42 -8.83 13.26 -3.27
C HIS A 42 -8.37 12.26 -4.35
N TRP A 43 -8.86 12.42 -5.57
CA TRP A 43 -8.39 11.61 -6.70
C TRP A 43 -6.92 11.87 -7.04
N SER A 44 -6.48 13.13 -6.99
CA SER A 44 -5.08 13.48 -7.18
C SER A 44 -4.18 12.88 -6.08
N ALA A 45 -4.65 12.84 -4.83
CA ALA A 45 -3.95 12.17 -3.74
C ALA A 45 -3.80 10.66 -4.01
N VAL A 46 -4.88 9.98 -4.41
CA VAL A 46 -4.83 8.56 -4.79
C VAL A 46 -3.87 8.30 -5.95
N LYS A 47 -3.87 9.14 -6.99
CA LYS A 47 -2.88 9.03 -8.09
C LYS A 47 -1.45 9.18 -7.60
N THR A 48 -1.22 10.05 -6.62
CA THR A 48 0.11 10.26 -6.03
C THR A 48 0.58 9.01 -5.30
N ILE A 49 -0.31 8.37 -4.53
CA ILE A 49 -0.05 7.07 -3.89
C ILE A 49 0.29 6.02 -4.94
N LEU A 50 -0.51 5.88 -6.00
CA LEU A 50 -0.24 4.91 -7.07
C LEU A 50 1.09 5.18 -7.78
N LYS A 51 1.44 6.46 -8.00
CA LYS A 51 2.74 6.84 -8.59
C LYS A 51 3.90 6.45 -7.69
N TYR A 52 3.75 6.60 -6.38
CA TYR A 52 4.73 6.17 -5.40
C TYR A 52 4.91 4.64 -5.45
N LEU A 53 3.82 3.88 -5.30
CA LEU A 53 3.82 2.41 -5.37
C LEU A 53 4.47 1.91 -6.68
N LYS A 54 4.14 2.53 -7.82
CA LYS A 54 4.75 2.18 -9.11
C LYS A 54 6.26 2.42 -9.14
N ARG A 55 6.74 3.48 -8.48
CA ARG A 55 8.18 3.82 -8.45
C ARG A 55 8.96 2.88 -7.53
N THR A 56 8.34 2.40 -6.46
CA THR A 56 8.98 1.57 -5.43
C THR A 56 8.73 0.07 -5.60
N LYS A 57 7.99 -0.36 -6.62
CA LYS A 57 7.60 -1.77 -6.81
C LYS A 57 8.78 -2.77 -6.83
N ASP A 58 9.97 -2.30 -7.24
CA ASP A 58 11.19 -3.11 -7.34
C ASP A 58 12.18 -2.79 -6.20
N MET A 59 11.80 -1.92 -5.25
CA MET A 59 12.61 -1.58 -4.08
C MET A 59 12.24 -2.50 -2.93
N PHE A 60 13.25 -3.16 -2.36
CA PHE A 60 13.09 -4.04 -1.21
C PHE A 60 14.09 -3.64 -0.13
N LEU A 61 13.66 -3.70 1.12
CA LEU A 61 14.55 -3.53 2.25
C LEU A 61 15.21 -4.87 2.56
N ILE A 62 16.48 -4.98 2.22
CA ILE A 62 17.28 -6.18 2.50
C ILE A 62 17.99 -5.94 3.84
N TYR A 63 17.60 -6.68 4.87
CA TYR A 63 18.30 -6.68 6.16
C TYR A 63 19.43 -7.71 6.13
N GLY A 64 20.67 -7.26 6.35
CA GLY A 64 21.86 -8.13 6.43
C GLY A 64 22.92 -7.80 5.37
N ASN A 65 24.12 -8.38 5.54
CA ASN A 65 25.28 -8.22 4.66
C ASN A 65 25.71 -9.56 4.02
N GLY A 66 24.74 -10.37 3.57
CA GLY A 66 24.97 -11.71 3.01
C GLY A 66 23.86 -12.16 2.06
N GLU A 67 24.02 -13.34 1.46
CA GLU A 67 22.95 -14.01 0.70
C GLU A 67 21.66 -14.04 1.51
N LEU A 68 20.51 -13.86 0.83
CA LEU A 68 19.19 -13.88 1.46
C LEU A 68 18.85 -15.32 1.90
N ILE A 69 19.37 -15.75 3.05
CA ILE A 69 19.07 -17.06 3.63
C ILE A 69 17.81 -16.90 4.50
N LEU A 70 16.69 -17.44 4.02
CA LEU A 70 15.43 -17.45 4.76
C LEU A 70 15.44 -18.60 5.78
N GLU A 71 15.80 -18.31 7.04
CA GLU A 71 15.71 -19.27 8.16
C GLU A 71 14.44 -19.02 8.96
N GLY A 72 13.46 -19.93 8.83
CA GLY A 72 12.20 -19.88 9.58
C GLY A 72 12.29 -20.71 10.86
N TYR A 73 12.11 -20.06 12.01
CA TYR A 73 11.97 -20.72 13.31
C TYR A 73 10.50 -20.74 13.70
N ASN A 74 9.98 -21.93 14.02
CA ASN A 74 8.62 -22.11 14.50
C ASN A 74 8.67 -22.47 15.99
N ASP A 75 8.23 -21.56 16.86
CA ASP A 75 8.04 -21.83 18.29
C ASP A 75 6.62 -22.35 18.54
N ALA A 76 6.31 -23.48 17.89
CA ALA A 76 5.11 -24.23 18.22
C ALA A 76 5.45 -25.15 19.40
N SER A 77 5.10 -24.71 20.60
CA SER A 77 4.96 -25.61 21.76
C SER A 77 3.51 -26.12 21.83
N PHE A 78 3.36 -27.39 22.23
CA PHE A 78 2.09 -28.11 22.35
C PHE A 78 1.27 -27.67 23.56
#